data_AF-A0A6L7MI93-F1
#
_entry.id   AF-A0A6L7MI93-F1
#
_cell.length_a   1.000
_cell.length_b   1.000
_cell.length_c   1.000
_cell.angle_alpha   90.00
_cell.angle_beta   90.00
_cell.angle_gamma   90.00
#
_symmetry.space_group_name_H-M   'P 1'
#
loop_
_entity.id
_entity.type
_entity.pdbx_description
1 polymer ?
#
loop_
_entity_poly.entity_id
_entity_poly.type
_entity_poly.pdbx_seq_one_letter_code
_entity_poly.pdbx_strand_id
1 'polypeptide(L)'
;MVWRRMPRGAGRSDPKAKKAALKRRVEDEAPIGILGYLDEEPSVWCSIAPRDTFRELGGSKIPLGESESVWSITCFFAPRRLRGNRITRRLISAAVEHARERGATVVEAYPVDHDSPSYEFMGIVSSFEGLGFEKVGKAGSRRYVMRLFL
;
A
#
# COMPACT_ATOMS: atom_id res chain seq x y z
N MET A 1 5.63 -3.97 8.48
CA MET A 1 4.57 -4.54 7.62
C MET A 1 3.48 -5.15 8.48
N VAL A 2 2.49 -4.36 8.86
CA VAL A 2 1.38 -4.79 9.74
C VAL A 2 0.33 -5.60 8.99
N TRP A 3 0.20 -5.36 7.68
CA TRP A 3 -0.92 -5.84 6.87
C TRP A 3 -0.64 -7.12 6.09
N ARG A 4 0.62 -7.56 6.00
CA ARG A 4 0.92 -8.79 5.27
C ARG A 4 0.51 -10.02 6.09
N ARG A 5 -0.04 -11.03 5.41
CA ARG A 5 -0.26 -12.34 6.01
C ARG A 5 1.11 -12.95 6.35
N MET A 6 1.27 -13.32 7.61
CA MET A 6 2.42 -14.07 8.10
C MET A 6 2.14 -15.57 7.99
N PRO A 7 3.18 -16.42 7.81
CA PRO A 7 3.04 -17.86 7.94
C PRO A 7 2.39 -18.24 9.27
N ARG A 8 1.59 -19.32 9.28
CA ARG A 8 0.99 -19.85 10.52
C ARG A 8 2.11 -20.17 11.51
N GLY A 9 1.95 -19.78 12.78
CA GLY A 9 2.93 -20.01 13.84
C GLY A 9 4.07 -18.99 13.95
N ALA A 10 4.27 -18.11 12.96
CA ALA A 10 5.27 -17.05 13.07
C ALA A 10 4.81 -15.95 14.05
N GLY A 11 5.62 -15.69 15.07
CA GLY A 11 5.35 -14.65 16.07
C GLY A 11 5.19 -13.27 15.41
N ARG A 12 4.00 -12.66 15.54
CA ARG A 12 3.66 -11.36 14.93
C ARG A 12 4.55 -10.21 15.39
N SER A 13 5.25 -10.37 16.51
CA SER A 13 6.10 -9.36 17.10
C SER A 13 7.58 -9.58 16.76
N ASP A 14 7.97 -10.78 16.32
CA ASP A 14 9.37 -11.13 16.07
C ASP A 14 9.90 -10.47 14.76
N PRO A 15 10.88 -9.56 14.86
CA PRO A 15 11.49 -8.93 13.69
C PRO A 15 12.21 -9.93 12.76
N LYS A 16 12.84 -10.99 13.31
CA LYS A 16 13.55 -11.98 12.50
C LYS A 16 12.58 -12.78 11.64
N ALA A 17 11.50 -13.29 12.24
CA ALA A 17 10.43 -13.95 11.50
C ALA A 17 9.80 -13.06 10.41
N LYS A 18 9.58 -11.77 10.68
CA LYS A 18 9.08 -10.81 9.68
C LYS A 18 10.03 -10.65 8.50
N LYS A 19 11.34 -10.52 8.77
CA LYS A 19 12.36 -10.38 7.73
C LYS A 19 12.43 -11.65 6.87
N ALA A 20 12.45 -12.82 7.50
CA ALA A 20 12.47 -14.09 6.79
C ALA A 20 11.22 -14.28 5.91
N ALA A 21 10.03 -13.98 6.43
CA ALA A 21 8.78 -14.05 5.67
C ALA A 21 8.74 -13.08 4.48
N LEU A 22 9.30 -11.87 4.63
CA LEU A 22 9.40 -10.94 3.51
C LEU A 22 10.39 -11.43 2.46
N LYS A 23 11.58 -11.89 2.89
CA LYS A 23 12.60 -12.44 2.00
C LYS A 23 12.02 -13.59 1.17
N ARG A 24 11.29 -14.51 1.82
CA ARG A 24 10.67 -15.64 1.14
C ARG A 24 9.68 -15.22 0.06
N ARG A 25 8.87 -14.20 0.31
CA ARG A 25 7.96 -13.65 -0.72
C ARG A 25 8.70 -13.10 -1.92
N VAL A 26 9.86 -12.46 -1.71
CA VAL A 26 10.71 -11.98 -2.81
C VAL A 26 11.29 -13.15 -3.61
N GLU A 27 11.78 -14.18 -2.91
CA GLU A 27 12.31 -15.41 -3.53
C GLU A 27 11.22 -16.16 -4.33
N ASP A 28 9.97 -16.12 -3.87
CA ASP A 28 8.82 -16.71 -4.55
C ASP A 28 8.20 -15.78 -5.62
N GLU A 29 8.88 -14.68 -5.98
CA GLU A 29 8.45 -13.66 -6.95
C GLU A 29 7.07 -13.03 -6.66
N ALA A 30 6.59 -13.15 -5.41
CA ALA A 30 5.32 -12.59 -4.99
C ALA A 30 5.45 -11.07 -4.88
N PRO A 31 4.56 -10.28 -5.52
CA PRO A 31 4.61 -8.83 -5.43
C PRO A 31 4.48 -8.34 -3.97
N ILE A 32 5.45 -7.53 -3.54
CA ILE A 32 5.46 -6.96 -2.18
C ILE A 32 5.59 -5.44 -2.16
N GLY A 33 5.85 -4.80 -3.30
CA GLY A 33 5.95 -3.36 -3.40
C GLY A 33 7.07 -2.92 -4.33
N ILE A 34 7.32 -1.62 -4.31
CA ILE A 34 8.32 -0.95 -5.14
C ILE A 34 9.31 -0.18 -4.26
N LEU A 35 10.57 -0.19 -4.69
CA LEU A 35 11.64 0.63 -4.13
C LEU A 35 11.94 1.77 -5.09
N GLY A 36 12.06 2.99 -4.54
CA GLY A 36 12.59 4.12 -5.28
C GLY A 36 14.04 4.35 -4.90
N TYR A 37 14.86 4.57 -5.91
CA TYR A 37 16.29 4.80 -5.79
C TYR A 37 16.58 6.29 -5.95
N LEU A 38 17.52 6.80 -5.16
CA LEU A 38 18.22 8.05 -5.40
C LEU A 38 19.64 7.66 -5.79
N ASP A 39 19.98 7.89 -7.06
CA ASP A 39 21.17 7.31 -7.68
C ASP A 39 21.14 5.78 -7.53
N GLU A 40 22.14 5.18 -6.88
CA GLU A 40 22.20 3.73 -6.62
C GLU A 40 21.69 3.34 -5.22
N GLU A 41 21.23 4.31 -4.41
CA GLU A 41 20.78 4.07 -3.03
C GLU A 41 19.25 3.87 -2.93
N PRO A 42 18.77 2.69 -2.44
CA PRO A 42 17.35 2.49 -2.19
C PRO A 42 16.88 3.40 -1.05
N SER A 43 16.09 4.42 -1.39
CA SER A 43 15.82 5.56 -0.50
C SER A 43 14.36 5.63 -0.04
N VAL A 44 13.42 5.11 -0.82
CA VAL A 44 11.98 5.17 -0.52
C VAL A 44 11.29 3.86 -0.86
N TRP A 45 10.15 3.59 -0.23
CA TRP A 45 9.42 2.34 -0.39
C TRP A 45 7.90 2.58 -0.43
N CYS A 46 7.21 1.83 -1.29
CA CYS A 46 5.76 1.72 -1.30
C CYS A 46 5.34 0.25 -1.28
N SER A 47 4.53 -0.14 -0.29
CA SER A 47 3.93 -1.48 -0.20
C SER A 47 2.67 -1.53 -1.04
N ILE A 48 2.79 -2.14 -2.22
CA ILE A 48 1.73 -2.37 -3.21
C ILE A 48 1.77 -3.84 -3.64
N ALA A 49 0.62 -4.53 -3.61
CA ALA A 49 0.48 -5.93 -3.96
C ALA A 49 -1.02 -6.27 -4.21
N PRO A 50 -1.37 -7.43 -4.79
CA PRO A 50 -2.76 -7.87 -4.88
C PRO A 50 -3.43 -7.90 -3.49
N ARG A 51 -4.68 -7.42 -3.42
CA ARG A 51 -5.42 -7.18 -2.16
C ARG A 51 -5.54 -8.43 -1.29
N ASP A 52 -5.76 -9.58 -1.93
CA ASP A 52 -5.92 -10.88 -1.28
C ASP A 52 -4.65 -11.41 -0.59
N THR A 53 -3.47 -10.93 -0.98
CA THR A 53 -2.19 -11.26 -0.34
C THR A 53 -2.01 -10.61 1.03
N PHE A 54 -2.83 -9.59 1.33
CA PHE A 54 -2.90 -8.92 2.61
C PHE A 54 -3.89 -9.61 3.55
N ARG A 55 -3.75 -9.30 4.84
CA ARG A 55 -4.80 -9.55 5.83
C ARG A 55 -5.98 -8.62 5.54
N GLU A 56 -7.09 -8.82 6.22
CA GLU A 56 -8.23 -7.91 6.10
C GLU A 56 -7.81 -6.46 6.40
N LEU A 57 -7.90 -5.62 5.38
CA LEU A 57 -7.53 -4.20 5.43
C LEU A 57 -8.69 -3.33 5.94
N GLY A 58 -9.89 -3.91 6.08
CA GLY A 58 -11.16 -3.19 6.26
C GLY A 58 -11.78 -2.79 4.91
N GLY A 59 -13.02 -2.31 4.92
CA GLY A 59 -13.73 -1.97 3.69
C GLY A 59 -14.11 -3.19 2.82
N SER A 60 -14.03 -4.40 3.37
CA SER A 60 -14.39 -5.67 2.72
C SER A 60 -15.85 -5.71 2.26
N LYS A 61 -16.72 -4.93 2.92
CA LYS A 61 -18.15 -4.79 2.59
C LYS A 61 -18.45 -3.79 1.46
N ILE A 62 -17.45 -3.05 0.98
CA ILE A 62 -17.65 -2.06 -0.10
C ILE A 62 -17.71 -2.84 -1.41
N PRO A 63 -18.84 -2.81 -2.15
CA PRO A 63 -19.02 -3.58 -3.37
C PRO A 63 -17.90 -3.34 -4.38
N LEU A 64 -17.61 -4.38 -5.15
CA LEU A 64 -16.64 -4.38 -6.24
C LEU A 64 -17.18 -5.33 -7.31
N GLY A 65 -16.92 -5.03 -8.59
CA GLY A 65 -17.25 -5.95 -9.67
C GLY A 65 -16.57 -7.30 -9.48
N GLU A 66 -17.23 -8.38 -9.89
CA GLU A 66 -16.73 -9.75 -9.71
C GLU A 66 -15.44 -10.03 -10.50
N SER A 67 -15.19 -9.26 -11.56
CA SER A 67 -14.03 -9.43 -12.46
C SER A 67 -12.85 -8.51 -12.12
N GLU A 68 -12.90 -7.77 -11.01
CA GLU A 68 -11.89 -6.76 -10.70
C GLU A 68 -10.62 -7.35 -10.06
N SER A 69 -9.47 -7.08 -10.66
CA SER A 69 -8.14 -7.38 -10.13
C SER A 69 -7.66 -6.22 -9.26
N VAL A 70 -7.88 -6.34 -7.94
CA VAL A 70 -7.55 -5.25 -7.00
C VAL A 70 -6.15 -5.38 -6.44
N TRP A 71 -5.40 -4.29 -6.59
CA TRP A 71 -4.12 -4.09 -5.90
C TRP A 71 -4.27 -3.06 -4.80
N SER A 72 -3.59 -3.24 -3.67
CA SER A 72 -3.71 -2.34 -2.52
C SER A 72 -2.41 -1.69 -2.10
N ILE A 73 -2.41 -0.36 -1.99
CA ILE A 73 -1.35 0.42 -1.37
C ILE A 73 -1.60 0.47 0.14
N THR A 74 -0.65 -0.01 0.94
CA THR A 74 -0.84 -0.21 2.39
C THR A 74 0.12 0.56 3.28
N CYS A 75 1.27 0.99 2.77
CA CYS A 75 2.17 1.91 3.47
C CYS A 75 3.25 2.48 2.54
N PHE A 76 3.75 3.66 2.91
CA PHE A 76 4.94 4.29 2.37
C PHE A 76 6.01 4.37 3.45
N PHE A 77 7.26 4.40 3.01
CA PHE A 77 8.39 4.82 3.83
C PHE A 77 9.25 5.81 3.04
N ALA A 78 9.56 6.93 3.67
CA ALA A 78 10.55 7.89 3.20
C ALA A 78 11.32 8.47 4.40
N PRO A 79 12.65 8.61 4.30
CA PRO A 79 13.44 9.26 5.33
C PRO A 79 13.02 10.72 5.45
N ARG A 80 13.16 11.31 6.65
CA ARG A 80 12.66 12.67 6.95
C ARG A 80 13.13 13.72 5.92
N ARG A 81 14.37 13.62 5.44
CA ARG A 81 14.96 14.50 4.41
C ARG A 81 14.23 14.47 3.05
N LEU A 82 13.56 13.35 2.76
CA LEU A 82 12.81 13.09 1.52
C LEU A 82 11.29 13.11 1.74
N ARG A 83 10.81 13.53 2.91
CA ARG A 83 9.35 13.60 3.14
C ARG A 83 8.78 14.84 2.46
N GLY A 84 7.54 14.71 2.00
CA GLY A 84 6.77 15.79 1.41
C GLY A 84 5.80 15.27 0.36
N ASN A 85 4.75 16.04 0.09
CA ASN A 85 3.64 15.62 -0.79
C ASN A 85 4.12 15.25 -2.21
N ARG A 86 5.18 15.88 -2.71
CA ARG A 86 5.73 15.59 -4.05
C ARG A 86 6.27 14.16 -4.16
N ILE A 87 6.95 13.67 -3.12
CA ILE A 87 7.54 12.33 -3.14
C ILE A 87 6.45 11.27 -2.95
N THR A 88 5.51 11.49 -2.04
CA THR A 88 4.36 10.58 -1.87
C THR A 88 3.55 10.45 -3.15
N ARG A 89 3.25 11.57 -3.84
CA ARG A 89 2.53 11.52 -5.13
C ARG A 89 3.30 10.75 -6.20
N ARG A 90 4.62 10.97 -6.33
CA ARG A 90 5.46 10.19 -7.25
C ARG A 90 5.43 8.70 -6.94
N LEU A 91 5.49 8.32 -5.66
CA LEU A 91 5.37 6.93 -5.22
C LEU A 91 4.00 6.33 -5.54
N ILE A 92 2.91 7.08 -5.33
CA ILE A 92 1.56 6.62 -5.69
C ILE A 92 1.48 6.38 -7.20
N SER A 93 1.92 7.33 -8.03
CA SER A 93 1.91 7.17 -9.48
C SER A 93 2.72 5.96 -9.95
N ALA A 94 3.93 5.77 -9.41
CA ALA A 94 4.76 4.60 -9.73
C ALA A 94 4.14 3.28 -9.25
N ALA A 95 3.47 3.28 -8.09
CA ALA A 95 2.78 2.10 -7.58
C ALA A 95 1.54 1.74 -8.42
N VAL A 96 0.84 2.75 -8.92
CA VAL A 96 -0.29 2.58 -9.85
C VAL A 96 0.19 1.97 -11.16
N GLU A 97 1.26 2.50 -11.75
CA GLU A 97 1.81 1.97 -13.00
C GLU A 97 2.29 0.53 -12.83
N HIS A 98 3.03 0.24 -11.76
CA HIS A 98 3.45 -1.12 -11.44
C HIS A 98 2.28 -2.10 -11.29
N ALA A 99 1.16 -1.65 -10.69
CA ALA A 99 -0.03 -2.47 -10.55
C ALA A 99 -0.71 -2.69 -11.92
N ARG A 100 -0.82 -1.63 -12.74
CA ARG A 100 -1.38 -1.69 -14.09
C ARG A 100 -0.62 -2.68 -14.99
N GLU A 101 0.71 -2.57 -15.03
CA GLU A 101 1.58 -3.47 -15.79
C GLU A 101 1.42 -4.94 -15.37
N ARG A 102 0.95 -5.19 -14.15
CA ARG A 102 0.68 -6.52 -13.60
C ARG A 102 -0.79 -6.93 -13.64
N GLY A 103 -1.61 -6.23 -14.43
CA GLY A 103 -3.00 -6.58 -14.69
C GLY A 103 -3.96 -6.18 -13.57
N ALA A 104 -3.63 -5.17 -12.77
CA ALA A 104 -4.61 -4.54 -11.89
C ALA A 104 -5.65 -3.78 -12.73
N THR A 105 -6.91 -3.90 -12.35
CA THR A 105 -8.01 -3.07 -12.89
C THR A 105 -8.43 -1.99 -11.87
N VAL A 106 -8.11 -2.20 -10.59
CA VAL A 106 -8.34 -1.24 -9.52
C VAL A 106 -7.14 -1.15 -8.60
N VAL A 107 -6.76 0.07 -8.24
CA VAL A 107 -5.84 0.34 -7.13
C VAL A 107 -6.62 0.91 -5.96
N GLU A 108 -6.56 0.22 -4.82
CA GLU A 108 -7.20 0.59 -3.56
C GLU A 108 -6.16 1.11 -2.57
N ALA A 109 -6.50 2.17 -1.82
CA ALA A 109 -5.62 2.78 -0.83
C ALA A 109 -6.40 3.11 0.45
N TYR A 110 -5.64 3.28 1.54
CA TYR A 110 -6.19 3.46 2.89
C TYR A 110 -5.73 4.74 3.60
N PRO A 111 -5.76 5.92 2.94
CA PRO A 111 -5.22 7.13 3.54
C PRO A 111 -6.04 7.65 4.71
N VAL A 112 -5.44 8.58 5.44
CA VAL A 112 -6.06 9.30 6.56
C VAL A 112 -6.14 10.80 6.28
N ASP A 113 -6.92 11.51 7.10
CA ASP A 113 -6.90 12.97 7.14
C ASP A 113 -5.54 13.48 7.65
N HIS A 114 -5.18 14.71 7.29
CA HIS A 114 -3.85 15.30 7.55
C HIS A 114 -3.49 15.38 9.05
N ASP A 115 -4.49 15.53 9.91
CA ASP A 115 -4.39 15.65 11.37
C ASP A 115 -4.58 14.32 12.10
N SER A 116 -4.67 13.20 11.38
CA SER A 116 -4.86 11.89 12.01
C SER A 116 -3.65 11.51 12.87
N PRO A 117 -3.85 11.16 14.16
CA PRO A 117 -2.75 10.82 15.08
C PRO A 117 -2.14 9.43 14.82
N SER A 118 -2.59 8.73 13.77
CA SER A 118 -2.21 7.35 13.46
C SER A 118 -2.40 7.06 11.98
N TYR A 119 -1.71 6.03 11.49
CA TYR A 119 -1.77 5.56 10.10
C TYR A 119 -1.29 6.56 9.04
N GLU A 120 -0.58 7.64 9.40
CA GLU A 120 0.01 8.58 8.43
C GLU A 120 0.91 7.89 7.39
N PHE A 121 1.54 6.77 7.76
CA PHE A 121 2.33 5.96 6.85
C PHE A 121 1.51 5.37 5.69
N MET A 122 0.17 5.35 5.77
CA MET A 122 -0.72 4.95 4.66
C MET A 122 -0.95 6.07 3.64
N GLY A 123 -0.41 7.26 3.91
CA GLY A 123 -0.57 8.46 3.10
C GLY A 123 -1.77 9.30 3.53
N ILE A 124 -1.81 10.53 3.01
CA ILE A 124 -2.83 11.53 3.30
C ILE A 124 -3.80 11.62 2.13
N VAL A 125 -5.09 11.77 2.42
CA VAL A 125 -6.19 11.84 1.43
C VAL A 125 -5.87 12.75 0.23
N SER A 126 -5.41 13.97 0.47
CA SER A 126 -5.10 14.96 -0.58
C SER A 126 -3.97 14.56 -1.54
N SER A 127 -3.14 13.58 -1.17
CA SER A 127 -2.14 13.01 -2.06
C SER A 127 -2.76 12.08 -3.10
N PHE A 128 -3.85 11.40 -2.75
CA PHE A 128 -4.56 10.45 -3.60
C PHE A 128 -5.61 11.17 -4.47
N GLU A 129 -6.36 12.12 -3.91
CA GLU A 129 -7.37 12.89 -4.67
C GLU A 129 -6.75 13.60 -5.88
N GLY A 130 -5.56 14.18 -5.71
CA GLY A 130 -4.82 14.83 -6.82
C GLY A 130 -4.32 13.88 -7.91
N LEU A 131 -4.53 12.57 -7.76
CA LEU A 131 -4.17 11.53 -8.73
C LEU A 131 -5.41 10.75 -9.22
N GLY A 132 -6.61 11.29 -8.99
CA GLY A 132 -7.87 10.70 -9.48
C GLY A 132 -8.44 9.59 -8.63
N PHE A 133 -7.91 9.36 -7.42
CA PHE A 133 -8.55 8.41 -6.50
C PHE A 133 -9.81 9.02 -5.89
N GLU A 134 -10.86 8.20 -5.79
CA GLU A 134 -12.15 8.58 -5.20
C GLU A 134 -12.39 7.86 -3.88
N LYS A 135 -13.05 8.55 -2.93
CA LYS A 135 -13.46 7.95 -1.65
C LYS A 135 -14.69 7.07 -1.87
N VAL A 136 -14.57 5.79 -1.51
CA VAL A 136 -15.67 4.80 -1.64
C VAL A 136 -16.17 4.27 -0.30
N GLY A 137 -15.52 4.66 0.81
CA GLY A 137 -15.98 4.30 2.15
C GLY A 137 -14.91 4.51 3.22
N LYS A 138 -15.08 3.79 4.34
CA LYS A 138 -14.16 3.83 5.49
C LYS A 138 -13.72 2.43 5.92
N ALA A 139 -12.49 2.35 6.41
CA ALA A 139 -11.88 1.15 7.00
C ALA A 139 -11.57 1.40 8.48
N GLY A 140 -12.57 1.20 9.34
CA GLY A 140 -12.53 1.62 10.74
C GLY A 140 -12.90 3.10 10.88
N SER A 141 -12.39 3.77 11.93
CA SER A 141 -12.81 5.16 12.23
C SER A 141 -12.00 6.23 11.51
N ARG A 142 -10.74 5.98 11.18
CA ARG A 142 -9.79 7.01 10.69
C ARG A 142 -9.34 6.86 9.24
N ARG A 143 -9.37 5.64 8.70
CA ARG A 143 -8.87 5.36 7.35
C ARG A 143 -10.03 5.41 6.37
N TYR A 144 -9.84 6.11 5.26
CA TYR A 144 -10.73 6.03 4.12
C TYR A 144 -10.38 4.83 3.27
N VAL A 145 -11.34 4.32 2.52
CA VAL A 145 -11.07 3.44 1.39
C VAL A 145 -11.18 4.31 0.16
N MET A 146 -10.07 4.46 -0.56
CA MET A 146 -10.02 5.20 -1.81
C MET A 146 -9.65 4.28 -2.95
N ARG A 147 -10.24 4.48 -4.13
CA ARG A 147 -10.01 3.65 -5.31
C ARG A 147 -9.70 4.49 -6.53
N LEU A 148 -8.82 3.97 -7.37
CA LEU A 148 -8.58 4.42 -8.74
C LEU A 148 -8.86 3.23 -9.65
N PHE A 149 -9.81 3.38 -10.58
CA PHE A 149 -10.05 2.42 -11.66
C PHE A 149 -9.07 2.74 -12.81
N LEU A 150 -8.45 1.70 -13.39
CA LEU A 150 -7.29 1.82 -14.26
C LEU A 150 -7.56 1.77 -15.76
#